data_AF-A0A958J7U4-F1
#
_entry.id   AF-A0A958J7U4-F1
#
_cell.length_a   1.000
_cell.length_b   1.000
_cell.length_c   1.000
_cell.angle_alpha   90.00
_cell.angle_beta   90.00
_cell.angle_gamma   90.00
#
_symmetry.space_group_name_H-M   'P 1'
#
loop_
_entity.id
_entity.type
_entity.pdbx_description
1 polymer ?
#
loop_
_entity_poly.entity_id
_entity_poly.type
_entity_poly.pdbx_seq_one_letter_code
_entity_poly.pdbx_strand_id
1 'polypeptide(L)'
;QIREQIEHYRETVPLLENILDELHQLEQRHSVTKFREQFLKLLESCGFLDWYKQNNKELSPLEEEREYRAFNRFIKLLDQFSWIVTNLHGEQKLTLKEFQQYLGLLLSQATYNLREWSDYGVQIMPRLEVLSTLPEVLIFGGMIEGDFPRPFTRDVFFSDQEREALGLTATEDLLAQDRYLFYQILSTPVQKLIFTYPRFQKEAPRVPSNFLNVLADQLPVNWRSQVPSALFLQDQQSLLERVALRIPAGIRPADLAALRKWLELTVARPDRSDMLSFWLQRMHSGYAKRQRERFSEYEGMLQAYPEIVKRLQQRFGESVFSITRLETFAFCPIQFFFRYIAGLEEAEEVEPGLTALERGLMVHNTLFRFYQQLREQNALMRPWEHLELL
;
A
#
# COMPACT_ATOMS: atom_id res chain seq x y z
N GLN A 1 -23.97 -6.74 25.11
CA GLN A 1 -22.92 -5.71 25.26
C GLN A 1 -22.04 -5.88 26.50
N ILE A 2 -22.42 -5.48 27.73
CA ILE A 2 -21.48 -5.55 28.88
C ILE A 2 -21.04 -6.99 29.21
N ARG A 3 -21.95 -7.97 29.14
CA ARG A 3 -21.60 -9.39 29.34
C ARG A 3 -20.70 -9.96 28.25
N GLU A 4 -20.89 -9.54 27.00
CA GLU A 4 -20.02 -9.96 25.88
C GLU A 4 -18.63 -9.35 26.01
N GLN A 5 -18.53 -8.10 26.47
CA GLN A 5 -17.24 -7.46 26.77
C GLN A 5 -16.52 -8.18 27.92
N ILE A 6 -17.22 -8.52 29.02
CA ILE A 6 -16.63 -9.24 30.14
C ILE A 6 -16.11 -10.62 29.71
N GLU A 7 -16.86 -11.34 28.88
CA GLU A 7 -16.46 -12.66 28.40
C GLU A 7 -15.26 -12.56 27.43
N HIS A 8 -15.27 -11.55 26.56
CA HIS A 8 -14.12 -11.24 25.69
C HIS A 8 -12.85 -10.91 26.50
N TYR A 9 -12.96 -10.10 27.57
CA TYR A 9 -11.82 -9.81 28.44
C TYR A 9 -11.33 -11.04 29.20
N ARG A 10 -12.23 -11.94 29.63
CA ARG A 10 -11.85 -13.20 30.29
C ARG A 10 -11.06 -14.14 29.38
N GLU A 11 -11.33 -14.13 28.08
CA GLU A 11 -10.58 -14.91 27.10
C GLU A 11 -9.24 -14.24 26.74
N THR A 12 -9.20 -12.91 26.73
CA THR A 12 -8.02 -12.15 26.25
C THR A 12 -6.94 -11.99 27.31
N VAL A 13 -7.31 -11.83 28.60
CA VAL A 13 -6.35 -11.60 29.70
C VAL A 13 -5.36 -12.76 29.86
N PRO A 14 -5.77 -14.05 29.90
CA PRO A 14 -4.83 -15.16 30.03
C PRO A 14 -3.86 -15.28 28.83
N LEU A 15 -4.33 -14.93 27.63
CA LEU A 15 -3.49 -14.92 26.43
C LEU A 15 -2.40 -13.84 26.55
N LEU A 16 -2.77 -12.64 27.01
CA LEU A 16 -1.83 -11.55 27.25
C LEU A 16 -0.83 -11.87 28.36
N GLU A 17 -1.28 -12.50 29.46
CA GLU A 17 -0.39 -12.95 30.54
C GLU A 17 0.64 -13.96 30.02
N ASN A 18 0.22 -14.96 29.24
CA ASN A 18 1.13 -15.94 28.64
C ASN A 18 2.16 -15.29 27.71
N ILE A 19 1.74 -14.35 26.85
CA ILE A 19 2.64 -13.63 25.95
C ILE A 19 3.63 -12.78 26.74
N LEU A 20 3.18 -12.09 27.79
CA LEU A 20 4.04 -11.25 28.63
C LEU A 20 5.08 -12.07 29.40
N ASP A 21 4.68 -13.24 29.92
CA ASP A 21 5.61 -14.16 30.60
C ASP A 21 6.68 -14.70 29.64
N GLU A 22 6.31 -15.07 28.42
CA GLU A 22 7.25 -15.51 27.39
C GLU A 22 8.19 -14.39 26.93
N LEU A 23 7.67 -13.16 26.78
CA LEU A 23 8.48 -11.99 26.48
C LEU A 23 9.45 -11.65 27.60
N HIS A 24 9.02 -11.74 28.86
CA HIS A 24 9.91 -11.49 30.01
C HIS A 24 11.03 -12.53 30.09
N GLN A 25 10.75 -13.79 29.74
CA GLN A 25 11.80 -14.81 29.63
C GLN A 25 12.85 -14.48 28.56
N LEU A 26 12.45 -13.86 27.45
CA LEU A 26 13.35 -13.44 26.36
C LEU A 26 14.23 -12.24 26.75
N GLU A 27 13.90 -11.45 27.77
CA GLU A 27 14.76 -10.34 28.23
C GLU A 27 16.06 -10.82 28.88
N GLN A 28 16.07 -12.04 29.41
CA GLN A 28 17.25 -12.62 30.04
C GLN A 28 18.29 -13.08 29.00
N ARG A 29 19.55 -13.23 29.44
CA ARG A 29 20.61 -13.74 28.57
C ARG A 29 20.54 -15.26 28.45
N HIS A 30 20.39 -15.76 27.23
CA HIS A 30 20.35 -17.20 26.92
C HIS A 30 21.32 -17.58 25.80
N SER A 31 21.63 -18.87 25.68
CA SER A 31 22.27 -19.40 24.47
C SER A 31 21.32 -19.26 23.28
N VAL A 32 21.85 -19.25 22.06
CA VAL A 32 21.03 -19.06 20.85
C VAL A 32 19.99 -20.17 20.67
N THR A 33 20.35 -21.40 21.01
CA THR A 33 19.42 -22.54 20.98
C THR A 33 18.24 -22.31 21.91
N LYS A 34 18.49 -21.83 23.14
CA LYS A 34 17.42 -21.56 24.10
C LYS A 34 16.58 -20.34 23.70
N PHE A 35 17.19 -19.30 23.11
CA PHE A 35 16.44 -18.20 22.50
C PHE A 35 15.52 -18.69 21.39
N ARG A 36 16.01 -19.53 20.49
CA ARG A 36 15.21 -20.13 19.41
C ARG A 36 14.04 -20.92 19.98
N GLU A 37 14.26 -21.75 20.99
CA GLU A 37 13.20 -22.53 21.63
C GLU A 37 12.11 -21.64 22.24
N GLN A 38 12.51 -20.61 23.01
CA GLN A 38 11.56 -19.66 23.61
C GLN A 38 10.82 -18.85 22.54
N PHE A 39 11.52 -18.44 21.48
CA PHE A 39 10.93 -17.70 20.38
C PHE A 39 9.93 -18.56 19.58
N LEU A 40 10.22 -19.84 19.35
CA LEU A 40 9.27 -20.77 18.71
C LEU A 40 8.05 -21.04 19.59
N LYS A 41 8.22 -21.15 20.91
CA LYS A 41 7.08 -21.26 21.85
C LYS A 41 6.18 -20.03 21.78
N LEU A 42 6.77 -18.83 21.72
CA LEU A 42 6.02 -17.58 21.54
C LEU A 42 5.24 -17.57 20.21
N LEU A 43 5.84 -18.05 19.13
CA LEU A 43 5.12 -18.17 17.86
C LEU A 43 3.99 -19.22 17.93
N GLU A 44 4.17 -20.28 18.70
CA GLU A 44 3.16 -21.31 18.91
C GLU A 44 1.98 -20.78 19.75
N SER A 45 2.27 -20.11 20.87
CA SER A 45 1.28 -19.53 21.79
C SER A 45 0.41 -18.47 21.11
N CYS A 46 1.00 -17.71 20.16
CA CYS A 46 0.28 -16.74 19.33
C CYS A 46 -0.50 -17.38 18.16
N GLY A 47 -0.45 -18.71 17.99
CA GLY A 47 -1.06 -19.41 16.86
C GLY A 47 -0.36 -19.18 15.52
N PHE A 48 0.82 -18.55 15.53
CA PHE A 48 1.56 -18.19 14.33
C PHE A 48 2.17 -19.41 13.65
N LEU A 49 2.55 -20.47 14.37
CA LEU A 49 3.06 -21.69 13.73
C LEU A 49 2.00 -22.45 12.92
N ASP A 50 0.73 -22.25 13.25
CA ASP A 50 -0.42 -22.96 12.67
C ASP A 50 -1.28 -22.05 11.79
N TRP A 51 -0.79 -20.85 11.44
CA TRP A 51 -1.54 -19.84 10.69
C TRP A 51 -2.12 -20.39 9.38
N TYR A 52 -1.37 -21.23 8.67
CA TYR A 52 -1.78 -21.83 7.38
C TYR A 52 -2.91 -22.87 7.53
N LYS A 53 -3.20 -23.36 8.75
CA LYS A 53 -4.35 -24.25 9.00
C LYS A 53 -5.66 -23.46 9.04
N GLN A 54 -5.59 -22.15 9.31
CA GLN A 54 -6.73 -21.27 9.31
C GLN A 54 -6.98 -20.82 7.87
N ASN A 55 -8.10 -21.24 7.29
CA ASN A 55 -8.47 -20.86 5.93
C ASN A 55 -8.84 -19.37 5.89
N ASN A 56 -7.86 -18.51 5.63
CA ASN A 56 -8.08 -17.08 5.50
C ASN A 56 -8.71 -16.79 4.14
N LYS A 57 -10.04 -16.68 4.12
CA LYS A 57 -10.83 -16.42 2.90
C LYS A 57 -10.52 -15.09 2.21
N GLU A 58 -9.76 -14.21 2.86
CA GLU A 58 -9.37 -12.90 2.32
C GLU A 58 -8.12 -12.98 1.42
N LEU A 59 -7.33 -14.06 1.51
CA LEU A 59 -6.12 -14.22 0.71
C LEU A 59 -6.43 -14.87 -0.64
N SER A 60 -5.84 -14.32 -1.71
CA SER A 60 -5.78 -15.02 -3.00
C SER A 60 -4.83 -16.22 -2.93
N PRO A 61 -4.97 -17.24 -3.82
CA PRO A 61 -4.07 -18.39 -3.84
C PRO A 61 -2.59 -18.03 -4.00
N LEU A 62 -2.29 -16.93 -4.71
CA LEU A 62 -0.92 -16.44 -4.89
C LEU A 62 -0.36 -15.82 -3.59
N GLU A 63 -1.19 -15.07 -2.87
CA GLU A 63 -0.79 -14.50 -1.57
C GLU A 63 -0.59 -15.61 -0.54
N GLU A 64 -1.47 -16.61 -0.51
CA GLU A 64 -1.32 -17.78 0.36
C GLU A 64 0.00 -18.53 0.08
N GLU A 65 0.33 -18.78 -1.20
CA GLU A 65 1.62 -19.39 -1.56
C GLU A 65 2.81 -18.52 -1.12
N ARG A 66 2.72 -17.20 -1.32
CA ARG A 66 3.77 -16.26 -0.92
C ARG A 66 4.03 -16.31 0.58
N GLU A 67 2.98 -16.17 1.39
CA GLU A 67 3.08 -16.21 2.85
C GLU A 67 3.62 -17.57 3.32
N TYR A 68 3.15 -18.67 2.73
CA TYR A 68 3.63 -20.02 3.05
C TYR A 68 5.12 -20.21 2.75
N ARG A 69 5.59 -19.72 1.60
CA ARG A 69 7.02 -19.80 1.23
C ARG A 69 7.89 -18.88 2.09
N ALA A 70 7.41 -17.67 2.38
CA ALA A 70 8.09 -16.75 3.28
C ALA A 70 8.25 -17.36 4.68
N PHE A 71 7.18 -17.92 5.23
CA PHE A 71 7.18 -18.59 6.53
C PHE A 71 8.15 -19.78 6.56
N ASN A 72 8.10 -20.66 5.56
CA ASN A 72 9.03 -21.79 5.49
C ASN A 72 10.49 -21.34 5.35
N ARG A 73 10.74 -20.25 4.61
CA ARG A 73 12.08 -19.67 4.49
C ARG A 73 12.55 -19.11 5.83
N PHE A 74 11.68 -18.42 6.55
CA PHE A 74 11.94 -17.88 7.88
C PHE A 74 12.33 -18.98 8.88
N ILE A 75 11.56 -20.06 8.98
CA ILE A 75 11.87 -21.18 9.90
C ILE A 75 13.22 -21.81 9.56
N LYS A 76 13.50 -22.07 8.28
CA LYS A 76 14.81 -22.61 7.85
C LYS A 76 15.96 -21.66 8.17
N LEU A 77 15.76 -20.35 8.04
CA LEU A 77 16.77 -19.36 8.38
C LEU A 77 17.00 -19.26 9.88
N LEU A 78 15.95 -19.38 10.70
CA LEU A 78 16.08 -19.43 12.15
C LEU A 78 16.90 -20.65 12.61
N ASP A 79 16.72 -21.80 11.96
CA ASP A 79 17.52 -23.00 12.21
C ASP A 79 18.98 -22.82 11.79
N GLN A 80 19.21 -22.28 10.59
CA GLN A 80 20.55 -21.97 10.09
C GLN A 80 21.27 -20.97 10.99
N PHE A 81 20.57 -19.91 11.42
CA PHE A 81 21.07 -18.91 12.34
C PHE A 81 21.52 -19.52 13.67
N SER A 82 20.66 -20.34 14.28
CA SER A 82 20.98 -21.03 15.53
C SER A 82 22.22 -21.90 15.38
N TRP A 83 22.35 -22.63 14.28
CA TRP A 83 23.53 -23.47 13.99
C TRP A 83 24.80 -22.62 13.80
N ILE A 84 24.75 -21.56 13.00
CA ILE A 84 25.89 -20.67 12.72
C ILE A 84 26.43 -20.06 14.01
N VAL A 85 25.55 -19.44 14.80
CA VAL A 85 26.01 -18.75 16.02
C VAL A 85 26.51 -19.73 17.07
N THR A 86 25.87 -20.90 17.19
CA THR A 86 26.36 -21.94 18.11
C THR A 86 27.77 -22.39 17.73
N ASN A 87 28.08 -22.52 16.44
CA ASN A 87 29.43 -22.94 15.99
C ASN A 87 30.48 -21.82 16.09
N LEU A 88 30.08 -20.56 15.89
CA LEU A 88 31.02 -19.43 15.97
C LEU A 88 31.28 -18.99 17.42
N HIS A 89 30.26 -19.02 18.27
CA HIS A 89 30.29 -18.44 19.62
C HIS A 89 30.15 -19.47 20.75
N GLY A 90 29.91 -20.76 20.44
CA GLY A 90 29.72 -21.80 21.44
C GLY A 90 28.49 -21.56 22.33
N GLU A 91 28.64 -21.76 23.64
CA GLU A 91 27.60 -21.51 24.64
C GLU A 91 27.53 -20.05 25.14
N GLN A 92 28.13 -19.10 24.43
CA GLN A 92 27.99 -17.69 24.80
C GLN A 92 26.51 -17.28 24.82
N LYS A 93 26.14 -16.60 25.90
CA LYS A 93 24.78 -16.12 26.10
C LYS A 93 24.61 -14.77 25.41
N LEU A 94 23.63 -14.66 24.53
CA LEU A 94 23.25 -13.42 23.87
C LEU A 94 22.24 -12.64 24.72
N THR A 95 22.06 -11.38 24.40
CA THR A 95 20.89 -10.57 24.78
C THR A 95 19.82 -10.65 23.69
N LEU A 96 18.57 -10.32 24.01
CA LEU A 96 17.49 -10.20 23.02
C LEU A 96 17.87 -9.24 21.88
N LYS A 97 18.53 -8.14 22.20
CA LYS A 97 18.96 -7.14 21.23
C LYS A 97 19.97 -7.71 20.23
N GLU A 98 20.97 -8.45 20.70
CA GLU A 98 21.96 -9.10 19.82
C GLU A 98 21.30 -10.17 18.95
N PHE A 99 20.43 -10.99 19.53
CA PHE A 99 19.65 -11.99 18.79
C PHE A 99 18.83 -11.33 17.67
N GLN A 100 18.09 -10.26 17.97
CA GLN A 100 17.31 -9.49 16.99
C GLN A 100 18.18 -8.86 15.91
N GLN A 101 19.35 -8.32 16.27
CA GLN A 101 20.27 -7.72 15.31
C GLN A 101 20.81 -8.76 14.32
N TYR A 102 21.27 -9.91 14.80
CA TYR A 102 21.80 -10.95 13.93
C TYR A 102 20.70 -11.61 13.08
N LEU A 103 19.55 -11.91 13.68
CA LEU A 103 18.40 -12.44 12.93
C LEU A 103 17.94 -11.42 11.89
N GLY A 104 17.82 -10.14 12.25
CA GLY A 104 17.46 -9.06 11.34
C GLY A 104 18.43 -8.92 10.17
N LEU A 105 19.74 -9.06 10.41
CA LEU A 105 20.75 -9.06 9.33
C LEU A 105 20.52 -10.22 8.36
N LEU A 106 20.28 -11.43 8.87
CA LEU A 106 20.02 -12.60 8.02
C LEU A 106 18.72 -12.48 7.24
N LEU A 107 17.65 -11.99 7.89
CA LEU A 107 16.36 -11.77 7.24
C LEU A 107 16.45 -10.69 6.15
N SER A 108 17.27 -9.65 6.34
CA SER A 108 17.45 -8.59 5.34
C SER A 108 18.09 -9.09 4.03
N GLN A 109 18.84 -10.19 4.09
CA GLN A 109 19.50 -10.81 2.94
C GLN A 109 18.71 -12.02 2.40
N ALA A 110 17.63 -12.40 3.06
CA ALA A 110 16.86 -13.58 2.71
C ALA A 110 16.03 -13.36 1.45
N THR A 111 16.19 -14.26 0.48
CA THR A 111 15.32 -14.36 -0.69
C THR A 111 14.61 -15.72 -0.70
N TYR A 112 13.44 -15.76 -1.35
CA TYR A 112 12.70 -16.96 -1.67
C TYR A 112 12.03 -16.79 -3.04
N ASN A 113 11.90 -17.88 -3.77
CA ASN A 113 11.29 -17.87 -5.10
C ASN A 113 9.83 -18.29 -5.01
N LEU A 114 8.98 -17.60 -5.75
CA LEU A 114 7.61 -18.03 -6.00
C LEU A 114 7.58 -19.03 -7.16
N ARG A 115 6.52 -19.84 -7.25
CA ARG A 115 6.32 -20.67 -8.42
C ARG A 115 5.95 -19.77 -9.60
N GLU A 116 6.80 -19.73 -10.59
CA GLU A 116 6.49 -19.10 -11.87
C GLU A 116 5.70 -20.07 -12.74
N TRP A 117 4.70 -19.56 -13.45
CA TRP A 117 4.01 -20.31 -14.49
C TRP A 117 4.72 -20.05 -15.82
N SER A 118 5.39 -21.07 -16.35
CA SER A 118 5.84 -21.07 -17.74
C SER A 118 4.61 -20.85 -18.63
N ASP A 119 4.68 -19.85 -19.52
CA ASP A 119 3.66 -19.50 -20.51
C ASP A 119 2.48 -18.63 -20.04
N TYR A 120 2.56 -18.01 -18.86
CA TYR A 120 1.55 -17.05 -18.41
C TYR A 120 2.10 -15.61 -18.36
N GLY A 121 1.50 -14.72 -19.16
CA GLY A 121 1.78 -13.29 -19.12
C GLY A 121 3.15 -12.87 -19.66
N VAL A 122 3.54 -11.62 -19.35
CA VAL A 122 4.84 -11.06 -19.70
C VAL A 122 5.88 -11.59 -18.72
N GLN A 123 6.89 -12.28 -19.23
CA GLN A 123 7.97 -12.84 -18.42
C GLN A 123 9.01 -11.75 -18.09
N ILE A 124 9.34 -11.61 -16.80
CA ILE A 124 10.35 -10.68 -16.31
C ILE A 124 11.51 -11.52 -15.77
N MET A 125 12.67 -11.41 -16.41
CA MET A 125 13.81 -12.28 -16.13
C MET A 125 15.09 -11.46 -15.88
N PRO A 126 16.00 -11.95 -15.02
CA PRO A 126 17.35 -11.40 -14.91
C PRO A 126 18.09 -11.43 -16.26
N ARG A 127 19.01 -10.49 -16.46
CA ARG A 127 19.71 -10.28 -17.75
C ARG A 127 20.42 -11.51 -18.32
N LEU A 128 20.83 -12.46 -17.49
CA LEU A 128 21.49 -13.70 -17.93
C LEU A 128 20.49 -14.78 -18.33
N GLU A 129 19.33 -14.84 -17.68
CA GLU A 129 18.30 -15.86 -17.96
C GLU A 129 17.60 -15.61 -19.29
N VAL A 130 17.49 -14.35 -19.72
CA VAL A 130 16.97 -13.96 -21.04
C VAL A 130 17.66 -14.71 -22.17
N LEU A 131 18.97 -15.00 -22.05
CA LEU A 131 19.75 -15.70 -23.08
C LEU A 131 19.28 -17.15 -23.31
N SER A 132 18.51 -17.71 -22.40
CA SER A 132 17.95 -19.07 -22.51
C SER A 132 16.57 -19.10 -23.17
N THR A 133 16.07 -17.94 -23.62
CA THR A 133 14.71 -17.78 -24.17
C THR A 133 14.74 -17.24 -25.59
N LEU A 134 13.65 -17.48 -26.34
CA LEU A 134 13.48 -16.98 -27.71
C LEU A 134 12.14 -16.21 -27.82
N PRO A 135 12.04 -15.02 -27.22
CA PRO A 135 10.79 -14.26 -27.23
C PRO A 135 10.54 -13.59 -28.59
N GLU A 136 9.28 -13.39 -28.95
CA GLU A 136 8.94 -12.59 -30.13
C GLU A 136 9.34 -11.11 -29.96
N VAL A 137 9.19 -10.59 -28.73
CA VAL A 137 9.54 -9.22 -28.36
C VAL A 137 10.39 -9.25 -27.10
N LEU A 138 11.59 -8.67 -27.15
CA LEU A 138 12.47 -8.50 -26.01
C LEU A 138 12.54 -7.03 -25.61
N ILE A 139 12.21 -6.74 -24.35
CA ILE A 139 12.35 -5.41 -23.74
C ILE A 139 13.46 -5.50 -22.71
N PHE A 140 14.60 -4.87 -22.98
CA PHE A 140 15.73 -4.80 -22.06
C PHE A 140 15.76 -3.43 -21.36
N GLY A 141 15.35 -3.42 -20.10
CA GLY A 141 15.26 -2.19 -19.30
C GLY A 141 16.50 -1.91 -18.47
N GLY A 142 16.59 -0.67 -17.96
CA GLY A 142 17.66 -0.27 -17.05
C GLY A 142 18.99 0.03 -17.75
N MET A 143 18.97 0.49 -19.01
CA MET A 143 20.16 0.92 -19.75
C MET A 143 20.68 2.27 -19.24
N ILE A 144 21.16 2.30 -18.00
CA ILE A 144 21.63 3.49 -17.29
C ILE A 144 23.13 3.37 -17.04
N GLU A 145 23.84 4.49 -17.18
CA GLU A 145 25.25 4.58 -16.82
C GLU A 145 25.44 4.24 -15.33
N GLY A 146 26.31 3.28 -15.04
CA GLY A 146 26.55 2.77 -13.68
C GLY A 146 25.58 1.68 -13.21
N ASP A 147 24.62 1.24 -14.03
CA ASP A 147 23.86 0.00 -13.79
C ASP A 147 24.14 -1.05 -14.89
N PHE A 148 24.12 -0.62 -16.15
CA PHE A 148 24.50 -1.43 -17.30
C PHE A 148 25.34 -0.61 -18.29
N PRO A 149 26.65 -0.88 -18.44
CA PRO A 149 27.40 -1.96 -17.78
C PRO A 149 27.45 -1.77 -16.25
N ARG A 150 27.68 -2.88 -15.54
CA ARG A 150 27.75 -2.91 -14.09
C ARG A 150 28.73 -1.86 -13.58
N PRO A 151 28.40 -1.16 -12.48
CA PRO A 151 29.33 -0.22 -11.89
C PRO A 151 30.53 -0.98 -11.34
N PHE A 152 31.68 -0.33 -11.37
CA PHE A 152 32.83 -0.77 -10.63
C PHE A 152 32.54 -0.68 -9.12
N THR A 153 32.51 -1.82 -8.44
CA THR A 153 32.56 -1.87 -6.98
C THR A 153 34.01 -2.01 -6.57
N ARG A 154 34.58 -0.94 -5.97
CA ARG A 154 35.89 -1.03 -5.32
C ARG A 154 35.83 -2.10 -4.24
N ASP A 155 36.61 -3.16 -4.42
CA ASP A 155 36.84 -4.12 -3.36
C ASP A 155 37.63 -3.42 -2.23
N VAL A 156 37.28 -3.72 -0.98
CA VAL A 156 37.94 -3.11 0.19
C VAL A 156 39.33 -3.72 0.39
N PHE A 157 39.56 -4.94 -0.10
CA PHE A 157 40.78 -5.70 0.17
C PHE A 157 41.79 -5.69 -0.98
N PHE A 158 41.34 -5.59 -2.23
CA PHE A 158 42.21 -5.75 -3.40
C PHE A 158 41.99 -4.64 -4.44
N SER A 159 43.08 -4.09 -4.93
CA SER A 159 43.11 -3.24 -6.13
C SER A 159 42.99 -4.07 -7.41
N ASP A 160 42.61 -3.45 -8.53
CA ASP A 160 42.52 -4.14 -9.83
C ASP A 160 43.85 -4.77 -10.26
N GLN A 161 44.98 -4.11 -9.99
CA GLN A 161 46.31 -4.64 -10.29
C GLN A 161 46.61 -5.93 -9.50
N GLU A 162 46.23 -5.97 -8.23
CA GLU A 162 46.39 -7.17 -7.39
C GLU A 162 45.46 -8.29 -7.85
N ARG A 163 44.23 -7.96 -8.28
CA ARG A 163 43.28 -8.93 -8.82
C ARG A 163 43.83 -9.56 -10.10
N GLU A 164 44.31 -8.76 -11.05
CA GLU A 164 44.93 -9.23 -12.28
C GLU A 164 46.14 -10.14 -11.99
N ALA A 165 47.03 -9.72 -11.08
CA ALA A 165 48.20 -10.52 -10.69
C ALA A 165 47.83 -11.87 -10.05
N LEU A 166 46.70 -11.93 -9.34
CA LEU A 166 46.17 -13.14 -8.72
C LEU A 166 45.24 -13.96 -9.63
N GLY A 167 44.98 -13.50 -10.86
CA GLY A 167 44.03 -14.13 -11.78
C GLY A 167 42.57 -14.03 -11.34
N LEU A 168 42.24 -13.05 -10.50
CA LEU A 168 40.88 -12.72 -10.07
C LEU A 168 40.23 -11.76 -11.08
N THR A 169 38.90 -11.82 -11.20
CA THR A 169 38.14 -10.96 -12.12
C THR A 169 38.35 -9.48 -11.79
N ALA A 170 38.94 -8.73 -12.72
CA ALA A 170 39.17 -7.29 -12.62
C ALA A 170 38.04 -6.49 -13.30
N THR A 171 38.10 -5.16 -13.20
CA THR A 171 37.11 -4.26 -13.78
C THR A 171 36.98 -4.42 -15.30
N GLU A 172 38.11 -4.56 -16.01
CA GLU A 172 38.09 -4.73 -17.46
C GLU A 172 37.40 -6.04 -17.88
N ASP A 173 37.53 -7.10 -17.08
CA ASP A 173 36.86 -8.39 -17.31
C ASP A 173 35.36 -8.26 -17.14
N LEU A 174 34.89 -7.58 -16.09
CA LEU A 174 33.45 -7.34 -15.88
C LEU A 174 32.84 -6.53 -17.03
N LEU A 175 33.56 -5.51 -17.49
CA LEU A 175 33.14 -4.72 -18.64
C LEU A 175 33.14 -5.57 -19.93
N ALA A 176 34.14 -6.44 -20.11
CA ALA A 176 34.17 -7.38 -21.24
C ALA A 176 32.99 -8.36 -21.21
N GLN A 177 32.62 -8.87 -20.03
CA GLN A 177 31.43 -9.71 -19.86
C GLN A 177 30.15 -8.96 -20.22
N ASP A 178 30.00 -7.71 -19.79
CA ASP A 178 28.80 -6.92 -20.10
C ASP A 178 28.73 -6.53 -21.59
N ARG A 179 29.88 -6.27 -22.22
CA ARG A 179 29.98 -6.13 -23.69
C ARG A 179 29.53 -7.40 -24.40
N TYR A 180 29.99 -8.57 -23.94
CA TYR A 180 29.59 -9.85 -24.51
C TYR A 180 28.09 -10.12 -24.32
N LEU A 181 27.55 -9.86 -23.14
CA LEU A 181 26.12 -10.00 -22.87
C LEU A 181 25.28 -9.08 -23.77
N PHE A 182 25.67 -7.81 -23.92
CA PHE A 182 24.99 -6.89 -24.81
C PHE A 182 25.00 -7.36 -26.26
N TYR A 183 26.14 -7.87 -26.74
CA TYR A 183 26.25 -8.47 -28.06
C TYR A 183 25.30 -9.68 -28.24
N GLN A 184 25.22 -10.56 -27.24
CA GLN A 184 24.30 -11.71 -27.25
C GLN A 184 22.84 -11.26 -27.30
N ILE A 185 22.47 -10.23 -26.54
CA ILE A 185 21.12 -9.63 -26.58
C ILE A 185 20.80 -9.08 -27.97
N LEU A 186 21.74 -8.37 -28.60
CA LEU A 186 21.56 -7.85 -29.97
C LEU A 186 21.44 -8.98 -31.02
N SER A 187 22.08 -10.11 -30.76
CA SER A 187 22.06 -11.29 -31.65
C SER A 187 20.90 -12.24 -31.36
N THR A 188 20.07 -11.97 -30.35
CA THR A 188 18.91 -12.79 -30.04
C THR A 188 17.87 -12.65 -31.15
N PRO A 189 17.39 -13.74 -31.76
CA PRO A 189 16.46 -13.67 -32.88
C PRO A 189 15.06 -13.30 -32.39
N VAL A 190 14.78 -12.00 -32.35
CA VAL A 190 13.48 -11.43 -31.92
C VAL A 190 12.86 -10.61 -33.06
N GLN A 191 11.54 -10.54 -33.13
CA GLN A 191 10.86 -9.65 -34.09
C GLN A 191 11.06 -8.18 -33.71
N LYS A 192 11.21 -7.90 -32.41
CA LYS A 192 11.41 -6.53 -31.91
C LYS A 192 12.25 -6.52 -30.64
N LEU A 193 13.34 -5.74 -30.68
CA LEU A 193 14.20 -5.44 -29.54
C LEU A 193 13.98 -3.99 -29.09
N ILE A 194 13.70 -3.79 -27.81
CA ILE A 194 13.47 -2.46 -27.23
C ILE A 194 14.39 -2.27 -26.03
N PHE A 195 15.24 -1.26 -26.08
CA PHE A 195 16.01 -0.81 -24.92
C PHE A 195 15.29 0.34 -24.21
N THR A 196 15.26 0.31 -22.89
CA THR A 196 14.67 1.40 -22.09
C THR A 196 15.62 1.89 -21.00
N TYR A 197 15.56 3.20 -20.74
CA TYR A 197 16.22 3.84 -19.61
C TYR A 197 15.31 4.95 -19.06
N PRO A 198 15.24 5.13 -17.73
CA PRO A 198 14.55 6.25 -17.14
C PRO A 198 15.35 7.54 -17.35
N ARG A 199 14.66 8.66 -17.62
CA ARG A 199 15.28 9.99 -17.63
C ARG A 199 15.51 10.52 -16.20
N PHE A 200 14.68 10.09 -15.26
CA PHE A 200 14.74 10.44 -13.84
C PHE A 200 14.47 9.22 -12.99
N GLN A 201 15.15 9.11 -11.86
CA GLN A 201 14.79 8.19 -10.79
C GLN A 201 14.57 9.00 -9.51
N LYS A 202 13.33 8.99 -9.01
CA LYS A 202 12.85 10.01 -8.06
C LYS A 202 13.06 11.40 -8.68
N GLU A 203 13.92 12.23 -8.08
CA GLU A 203 14.24 13.57 -8.57
C GLU A 203 15.60 13.64 -9.28
N ALA A 204 16.41 12.58 -9.21
CA ALA A 204 17.74 12.57 -9.78
C ALA A 204 17.71 12.28 -11.28
N PRO A 205 18.31 13.11 -12.13
CA PRO A 205 18.46 12.81 -13.55
C PRO A 205 19.33 11.57 -13.73
N ARG A 206 18.98 10.73 -14.70
CA ARG A 206 19.74 9.52 -15.06
C ARG A 206 20.35 9.68 -16.44
N VAL A 207 21.60 9.23 -16.55
CA VAL A 207 22.36 9.25 -17.80
C VAL A 207 22.15 7.90 -18.50
N PRO A 208 21.78 7.88 -19.80
CA PRO A 208 21.68 6.62 -20.53
C PRO A 208 23.05 5.95 -20.63
N SER A 209 23.05 4.62 -20.63
CA SER A 209 24.24 3.82 -20.86
C SER A 209 24.94 4.21 -22.17
N ASN A 210 26.27 4.36 -22.13
CA ASN A 210 27.05 4.62 -23.33
C ASN A 210 26.87 3.54 -24.43
N PHE A 211 26.44 2.33 -24.07
CA PHE A 211 26.17 1.25 -25.02
C PHE A 211 25.07 1.62 -26.03
N LEU A 212 24.10 2.44 -25.61
CA LEU A 212 23.05 2.94 -26.51
C LEU A 212 23.59 3.94 -27.53
N ASN A 213 24.58 4.76 -27.15
CA ASN A 213 25.21 5.70 -28.08
C ASN A 213 26.00 4.93 -29.14
N VAL A 214 26.84 3.97 -28.71
CA VAL A 214 27.60 3.10 -29.61
C VAL A 214 26.66 2.34 -30.56
N LEU A 215 25.51 1.87 -30.06
CA LEU A 215 24.50 1.22 -30.89
C LEU A 215 23.91 2.16 -31.94
N ALA A 216 23.56 3.39 -31.55
CA ALA A 216 22.97 4.39 -32.44
C ALA A 216 23.95 4.89 -33.52
N ASP A 217 25.25 4.86 -33.25
CA ASP A 217 26.28 5.20 -34.22
C ASP A 217 26.42 4.13 -35.32
N GLN A 218 26.14 2.86 -34.99
CA GLN A 218 26.33 1.72 -35.90
C GLN A 218 25.03 1.26 -36.59
N LEU A 219 23.87 1.50 -35.95
CA LEU A 219 22.57 1.01 -36.42
C LEU A 219 21.51 2.11 -36.37
N PRO A 220 20.52 2.09 -37.28
CA PRO A 220 19.41 3.03 -37.26
C PRO A 220 18.51 2.77 -36.05
N VAL A 221 18.77 3.49 -34.96
CA VAL A 221 17.97 3.43 -33.72
C VAL A 221 16.88 4.49 -33.74
N ASN A 222 15.63 4.05 -33.58
CA ASN A 222 14.50 4.95 -33.42
C ASN A 222 14.39 5.42 -31.97
N TRP A 223 15.01 6.56 -31.66
CA TRP A 223 14.90 7.18 -30.34
C TRP A 223 13.48 7.63 -30.05
N ARG A 224 12.90 7.11 -28.97
CA ARG A 224 11.60 7.55 -28.44
C ARG A 224 11.83 8.21 -27.10
N SER A 225 11.78 9.54 -27.09
CA SER A 225 11.87 10.37 -25.88
C SER A 225 10.62 10.30 -25.00
N GLN A 226 9.56 9.67 -25.50
CA GLN A 226 8.34 9.36 -24.78
C GLN A 226 8.10 7.84 -24.88
N VAL A 227 8.51 7.10 -23.85
CA VAL A 227 7.57 6.09 -23.35
C VAL A 227 6.36 6.91 -22.93
N PRO A 228 5.15 6.56 -23.34
CA PRO A 228 4.01 7.33 -22.93
C PRO A 228 4.08 7.53 -21.42
N SER A 229 4.20 8.79 -20.99
CA SER A 229 4.53 9.13 -19.59
C SER A 229 3.54 8.45 -18.66
N ALA A 230 3.72 8.49 -17.34
CA ALA A 230 2.67 8.07 -16.42
C ALA A 230 1.28 8.62 -16.83
N LEU A 231 1.15 9.77 -17.52
CA LEU A 231 -0.11 10.26 -18.13
C LEU A 231 -0.76 9.36 -19.22
N PHE A 232 -0.11 8.31 -19.70
CA PHE A 232 -0.68 7.32 -20.63
C PHE A 232 -1.14 6.04 -19.93
N LEU A 233 -0.71 5.85 -18.67
CA LEU A 233 -1.14 4.76 -17.78
C LEU A 233 -1.71 5.30 -16.45
N GLN A 234 -1.96 6.59 -16.33
CA GLN A 234 -2.40 7.21 -15.08
C GLN A 234 -3.87 6.96 -14.82
N ASP A 235 -4.56 6.33 -15.76
CA ASP A 235 -5.97 6.11 -15.58
C ASP A 235 -6.52 5.06 -16.55
N GLN A 236 -7.00 3.94 -16.02
CA GLN A 236 -7.97 3.11 -16.75
C GLN A 236 -9.10 3.99 -17.31
N GLN A 237 -9.47 5.07 -16.62
CA GLN A 237 -10.45 6.05 -17.03
C GLN A 237 -10.00 7.02 -18.14
N SER A 238 -8.71 7.24 -18.43
CA SER A 238 -8.29 7.96 -19.65
C SER A 238 -8.29 7.04 -20.90
N LEU A 239 -8.00 5.75 -20.70
CA LEU A 239 -8.19 4.73 -21.74
C LEU A 239 -9.70 4.55 -22.02
N LEU A 240 -10.51 4.45 -20.96
CA LEU A 240 -11.96 4.30 -21.06
C LEU A 240 -12.65 5.58 -21.51
N GLU A 241 -12.17 6.78 -21.17
CA GLU A 241 -12.65 8.05 -21.74
C GLU A 241 -12.40 8.08 -23.24
N ARG A 242 -11.21 7.66 -23.70
CA ARG A 242 -10.91 7.61 -25.14
C ARG A 242 -11.69 6.50 -25.87
N VAL A 243 -12.04 5.41 -25.18
CA VAL A 243 -12.97 4.39 -25.69
C VAL A 243 -14.40 4.94 -25.73
N ALA A 244 -14.85 5.63 -24.68
CA ALA A 244 -16.18 6.23 -24.55
C ALA A 244 -16.41 7.38 -25.54
N LEU A 245 -15.41 8.24 -25.76
CA LEU A 245 -15.42 9.30 -26.77
C LEU A 245 -15.40 8.75 -28.21
N ARG A 246 -15.00 7.49 -28.40
CA ARG A 246 -15.07 6.74 -29.67
C ARG A 246 -16.37 5.96 -29.84
N ILE A 247 -17.21 5.87 -28.81
CA ILE A 247 -18.61 5.47 -28.97
C ILE A 247 -19.28 6.66 -29.69
N PRO A 248 -19.77 6.49 -30.93
CA PRO A 248 -20.24 7.61 -31.74
C PRO A 248 -21.28 8.43 -31.00
N ALA A 249 -21.17 9.77 -31.04
CA ALA A 249 -22.12 10.74 -30.50
C ALA A 249 -23.54 10.67 -31.13
N GLY A 250 -23.86 9.60 -31.85
CA GLY A 250 -25.13 9.34 -32.52
C GLY A 250 -26.02 8.31 -31.82
N ILE A 251 -25.62 7.75 -30.67
CA ILE A 251 -26.50 6.85 -29.90
C ILE A 251 -27.65 7.66 -29.30
N ARG A 252 -28.87 7.39 -29.79
CA ARG A 252 -30.09 8.07 -29.35
C ARG A 252 -30.59 7.43 -28.04
N PRO A 253 -31.44 8.12 -27.26
CA PRO A 253 -31.97 7.58 -25.99
C PRO A 253 -32.70 6.23 -26.13
N ALA A 254 -33.20 5.89 -27.31
CA ALA A 254 -33.84 4.60 -27.60
C ALA A 254 -32.87 3.40 -27.53
N ASP A 255 -31.58 3.62 -27.72
CA ASP A 255 -30.54 2.58 -27.69
C ASP A 255 -30.04 2.28 -26.26
N LEU A 256 -30.46 3.08 -25.26
CA LEU A 256 -30.16 2.83 -23.84
C LEU A 256 -30.82 1.56 -23.32
N ALA A 257 -31.93 1.11 -23.92
CA ALA A 257 -32.52 -0.19 -23.58
C ALA A 257 -31.62 -1.36 -24.00
N ALA A 258 -30.95 -1.24 -25.15
CA ALA A 258 -29.98 -2.23 -25.61
C ALA A 258 -28.71 -2.20 -24.73
N LEU A 259 -28.26 -1.02 -24.32
CA LEU A 259 -27.13 -0.86 -23.40
C LEU A 259 -27.47 -1.39 -21.99
N ARG A 260 -28.69 -1.19 -21.50
CA ARG A 260 -29.19 -1.72 -20.22
C ARG A 260 -29.31 -3.24 -20.25
N LYS A 261 -29.74 -3.81 -21.38
CA LYS A 261 -29.77 -5.25 -21.61
C LYS A 261 -28.37 -5.85 -21.75
N TRP A 262 -27.43 -5.11 -22.35
CA TRP A 262 -26.02 -5.48 -22.41
C TRP A 262 -25.37 -5.42 -21.02
N LEU A 263 -25.74 -4.44 -20.20
CA LEU A 263 -25.36 -4.34 -18.78
C LEU A 263 -25.88 -5.52 -17.96
N GLU A 264 -27.16 -5.87 -18.09
CA GLU A 264 -27.76 -7.06 -17.46
C GLU A 264 -27.02 -8.36 -17.87
N LEU A 265 -26.53 -8.44 -19.11
CA LEU A 265 -25.71 -9.56 -19.59
C LEU A 265 -24.25 -9.53 -19.08
N THR A 266 -23.66 -8.35 -18.85
CA THR A 266 -22.32 -8.21 -18.25
C THR A 266 -22.30 -8.34 -16.72
N VAL A 267 -23.42 -8.10 -16.03
CA VAL A 267 -23.59 -8.40 -14.59
C VAL A 267 -23.47 -9.90 -14.30
N ALA A 268 -23.54 -10.76 -15.32
CA ALA A 268 -23.18 -12.18 -15.21
C ALA A 268 -21.67 -12.42 -14.96
N ARG A 269 -20.83 -11.37 -14.94
CA ARG A 269 -19.43 -11.41 -14.50
C ARG A 269 -19.15 -10.28 -13.48
N PRO A 270 -19.18 -10.58 -12.17
CA PRO A 270 -19.10 -9.57 -11.11
C PRO A 270 -17.76 -8.83 -11.03
N ASP A 271 -16.68 -9.37 -11.63
CA ASP A 271 -15.32 -8.84 -11.51
C ASP A 271 -15.06 -7.53 -12.28
N ARG A 272 -15.98 -7.11 -13.18
CA ARG A 272 -15.83 -5.89 -14.00
C ARG A 272 -17.05 -4.97 -14.06
N SER A 273 -18.07 -5.23 -13.24
CA SER A 273 -19.38 -4.56 -13.25
C SER A 273 -19.35 -3.13 -12.69
N ASP A 274 -18.56 -2.91 -11.64
CA ASP A 274 -18.76 -1.75 -10.76
C ASP A 274 -18.15 -0.47 -11.33
N MET A 275 -17.04 -0.59 -12.04
CA MET A 275 -16.40 0.56 -12.69
C MET A 275 -17.23 1.06 -13.88
N LEU A 276 -17.80 0.14 -14.66
CA LEU A 276 -18.55 0.46 -15.87
C LEU A 276 -19.90 1.13 -15.54
N SER A 277 -20.57 0.63 -14.50
CA SER A 277 -21.78 1.24 -13.94
C SER A 277 -21.51 2.64 -13.38
N PHE A 278 -20.40 2.84 -12.65
CA PHE A 278 -19.97 4.15 -12.17
C PHE A 278 -19.80 5.19 -13.30
N TRP A 279 -19.13 4.83 -14.40
CA TRP A 279 -18.89 5.74 -15.53
C TRP A 279 -20.17 6.12 -16.28
N LEU A 280 -21.08 5.17 -16.47
CA LEU A 280 -22.38 5.44 -17.09
C LEU A 280 -23.23 6.37 -16.23
N GLN A 281 -23.21 6.20 -14.90
CA GLN A 281 -23.88 7.10 -13.97
C GLN A 281 -23.28 8.51 -14.01
N ARG A 282 -21.95 8.63 -14.16
CA ARG A 282 -21.27 9.92 -14.32
C ARG A 282 -21.64 10.61 -15.63
N MET A 283 -21.71 9.88 -16.75
CA MET A 283 -22.18 10.43 -18.03
C MET A 283 -23.64 10.89 -17.94
N HIS A 284 -24.51 10.10 -17.31
CA HIS A 284 -25.92 10.42 -17.14
C HIS A 284 -26.11 11.69 -16.28
N SER A 285 -25.40 11.79 -15.15
CA SER A 285 -25.45 12.98 -14.30
C SER A 285 -24.90 14.23 -14.99
N GLY A 286 -23.80 14.11 -15.77
CA GLY A 286 -23.23 15.21 -16.54
C GLY A 286 -24.17 15.71 -17.64
N TYR A 287 -24.89 14.81 -18.31
CA TYR A 287 -25.90 15.17 -19.30
C TYR A 287 -27.13 15.82 -18.66
N ALA A 288 -27.64 15.25 -17.56
CA ALA A 288 -28.80 15.78 -16.83
C ALA A 288 -28.57 17.22 -16.33
N LYS A 289 -27.37 17.53 -15.83
CA LYS A 289 -26.97 18.87 -15.40
C LYS A 289 -26.93 19.91 -16.52
N ARG A 290 -26.61 19.50 -17.75
CA ARG A 290 -26.46 20.42 -18.89
C ARG A 290 -27.79 20.77 -19.56
N GLN A 291 -28.84 19.97 -19.37
CA GLN A 291 -30.09 20.10 -20.13
C GLN A 291 -31.31 20.52 -19.30
N ARG A 292 -31.16 20.78 -17.99
CA ARG A 292 -32.30 21.14 -17.12
C ARG A 292 -32.06 22.43 -16.35
N GLU A 293 -33.13 23.22 -16.22
CA GLU A 293 -33.21 24.38 -15.34
C GLU A 293 -33.47 24.00 -13.86
N ARG A 294 -33.60 22.71 -13.55
CA ARG A 294 -33.94 22.20 -12.20
C ARG A 294 -32.97 21.11 -11.76
N PHE A 295 -32.76 21.04 -10.45
CA PHE A 295 -31.97 20.01 -9.81
C PHE A 295 -32.48 18.59 -10.12
N SER A 296 -31.54 17.67 -10.30
CA SER A 296 -31.75 16.25 -10.60
C SER A 296 -31.59 15.35 -9.36
N GLU A 297 -31.91 14.06 -9.50
CA GLU A 297 -31.67 13.07 -8.44
C GLU A 297 -30.19 12.99 -8.03
N TYR A 298 -29.27 13.26 -8.97
CA TYR A 298 -27.83 13.30 -8.75
C TYR A 298 -27.35 14.56 -8.00
N GLU A 299 -28.26 15.48 -7.70
CA GLU A 299 -28.02 16.70 -6.94
C GLU A 299 -28.76 16.67 -5.59
N GLY A 300 -29.18 15.48 -5.15
CA GLY A 300 -29.82 15.28 -3.86
C GLY A 300 -31.34 15.49 -3.87
N MET A 301 -31.98 15.59 -5.04
CA MET A 301 -33.44 15.64 -5.13
C MET A 301 -34.04 14.24 -4.94
N LEU A 302 -34.40 13.92 -3.70
CA LEU A 302 -34.91 12.60 -3.31
C LEU A 302 -36.42 12.41 -3.53
N GLN A 303 -37.10 13.36 -4.20
CA GLN A 303 -38.56 13.34 -4.39
C GLN A 303 -39.03 12.12 -5.19
N ALA A 304 -38.18 11.58 -6.06
CA ALA A 304 -38.44 10.34 -6.79
C ALA A 304 -38.44 9.09 -5.90
N TYR A 305 -38.05 9.21 -4.63
CA TYR A 305 -37.94 8.12 -3.66
C TYR A 305 -38.78 8.38 -2.40
N PRO A 306 -40.11 8.21 -2.46
CA PRO A 306 -41.04 8.55 -1.37
C PRO A 306 -40.70 7.87 -0.04
N GLU A 307 -40.23 6.61 -0.09
CA GLU A 307 -39.83 5.86 1.11
C GLU A 307 -38.65 6.49 1.84
N ILE A 308 -37.66 6.99 1.09
CA ILE A 308 -36.49 7.68 1.68
C ILE A 308 -36.94 9.01 2.29
N VAL A 309 -37.77 9.77 1.59
CA VAL A 309 -38.32 11.03 2.09
C VAL A 309 -39.11 10.81 3.38
N LYS A 310 -39.96 9.78 3.43
CA LYS A 310 -40.74 9.42 4.61
C LYS A 310 -39.85 9.05 5.80
N ARG A 311 -38.79 8.24 5.59
CA ARG A 311 -37.81 7.91 6.64
C ARG A 311 -37.08 9.15 7.15
N LEU A 312 -36.67 10.06 6.26
CA LEU A 312 -36.02 11.30 6.64
C LEU A 312 -36.97 12.23 7.40
N GLN A 313 -38.24 12.31 7.00
CA GLN A 313 -39.27 13.07 7.73
C GLN A 313 -39.53 12.47 9.12
N GLN A 314 -39.59 11.15 9.25
CA GLN A 314 -39.74 10.50 10.56
C GLN A 314 -38.54 10.75 11.46
N ARG A 315 -37.32 10.72 10.90
CA ARG A 315 -36.08 10.89 11.66
C ARG A 315 -35.78 12.35 12.01
N PHE A 316 -36.14 13.29 11.13
CA PHE A 316 -35.71 14.69 11.21
C PHE A 316 -36.83 15.74 11.18
N GLY A 317 -38.10 15.35 10.99
CA GLY A 317 -39.22 16.28 10.80
C GLY A 317 -39.49 17.22 11.98
N GLU A 318 -39.25 16.75 13.20
CA GLU A 318 -39.36 17.56 14.44
C GLU A 318 -38.00 17.79 15.11
N SER A 319 -36.89 17.57 14.40
CA SER A 319 -35.56 17.71 14.99
C SER A 319 -35.13 19.17 15.13
N VAL A 320 -34.54 19.50 16.27
CA VAL A 320 -33.80 20.75 16.47
C VAL A 320 -32.42 20.59 15.84
N PHE A 321 -32.06 21.46 14.92
CA PHE A 321 -30.74 21.47 14.28
C PHE A 321 -29.81 22.42 15.03
N SER A 322 -28.60 21.95 15.38
CA SER A 322 -27.55 22.84 15.86
C SER A 322 -27.03 23.72 14.72
N ILE A 323 -26.49 24.90 15.06
CA ILE A 323 -25.90 25.83 14.09
C ILE A 323 -24.79 25.14 13.30
N THR A 324 -23.88 24.44 13.99
CA THR A 324 -22.79 23.66 13.36
C THR A 324 -23.30 22.64 12.35
N ARG A 325 -24.45 22.02 12.62
CA ARG A 325 -25.07 21.04 11.71
C ARG A 325 -25.64 21.71 10.46
N LEU A 326 -26.22 22.90 10.59
CA LEU A 326 -26.68 23.71 9.46
C LEU A 326 -25.51 24.27 8.63
N GLU A 327 -24.45 24.74 9.29
CA GLU A 327 -23.21 25.20 8.65
C GLU A 327 -22.56 24.06 7.86
N THR A 328 -22.50 22.85 8.43
CA THR A 328 -21.96 21.68 7.73
C THR A 328 -22.77 21.37 6.47
N PHE A 329 -24.10 21.48 6.53
CA PHE A 329 -24.94 21.28 5.35
C PHE A 329 -24.72 22.35 4.28
N ALA A 330 -24.65 23.63 4.69
CA ALA A 330 -24.43 24.75 3.78
C ALA A 330 -23.04 24.70 3.11
N PHE A 331 -22.02 24.27 3.85
CA PHE A 331 -20.67 24.11 3.35
C PHE A 331 -20.54 22.87 2.45
N CYS A 332 -21.03 21.72 2.89
CA CYS A 332 -20.87 20.45 2.18
C CYS A 332 -22.02 19.46 2.48
N PRO A 333 -23.04 19.37 1.60
CA PRO A 333 -24.16 18.43 1.76
C PRO A 333 -23.75 16.95 1.83
N ILE A 334 -22.66 16.58 1.15
CA ILE A 334 -22.16 15.18 1.18
C ILE A 334 -21.49 14.84 2.51
N GLN A 335 -20.75 15.78 3.12
CA GLN A 335 -20.21 15.62 4.47
C GLN A 335 -21.35 15.50 5.48
N PHE A 336 -22.40 16.31 5.34
CA PHE A 336 -23.60 16.21 6.18
C PHE A 336 -24.26 14.82 6.07
N PHE A 337 -24.36 14.28 4.86
CA PHE A 337 -24.91 12.95 4.64
C PHE A 337 -24.11 11.90 5.41
N PHE A 338 -22.78 11.84 5.22
CA PHE A 338 -21.95 10.83 5.89
C PHE A 338 -22.00 10.96 7.41
N ARG A 339 -21.84 12.17 7.93
CA ARG A 339 -21.77 12.41 9.37
C ARG A 339 -23.11 12.24 10.07
N TYR A 340 -24.19 12.84 9.56
CA TYR A 340 -25.46 12.94 10.29
C TYR A 340 -26.57 12.03 9.77
N ILE A 341 -26.52 11.60 8.51
CA ILE A 341 -27.51 10.66 7.95
C ILE A 341 -27.00 9.23 8.07
N ALA A 342 -25.79 8.95 7.55
CA ALA A 342 -25.18 7.63 7.62
C ALA A 342 -24.60 7.32 9.01
N GLY A 343 -24.28 8.34 9.81
CA GLY A 343 -23.77 8.16 11.18
C GLY A 343 -22.34 7.65 11.21
N LEU A 344 -21.52 8.06 10.23
CA LEU A 344 -20.09 7.74 10.23
C LEU A 344 -19.38 8.65 11.23
N GLU A 345 -18.67 8.01 12.16
CA GLU A 345 -17.80 8.65 13.13
C GLU A 345 -16.35 8.41 12.71
N GLU A 346 -15.51 9.43 12.86
CA GLU A 346 -14.06 9.27 12.71
C GLU A 346 -13.56 8.44 13.89
N ALA A 347 -12.59 7.55 13.64
CA ALA A 347 -11.95 6.81 14.72
C ALA A 347 -11.24 7.81 15.66
N GLU A 348 -11.48 7.70 16.96
CA GLU A 348 -10.77 8.52 17.94
C GLU A 348 -9.28 8.17 17.89
N GLU A 349 -8.46 9.08 17.37
CA GLU A 349 -7.02 8.98 17.52
C GLU A 349 -6.65 9.34 18.95
N VAL A 350 -6.00 8.42 19.66
CA VAL A 350 -5.46 8.69 20.99
C VAL A 350 -4.21 9.55 20.82
N GLU A 351 -4.41 10.86 20.75
CA GLU A 351 -3.31 11.82 20.76
C GLU A 351 -2.71 11.89 22.17
N PRO A 352 -1.37 11.85 22.32
CA PRO A 352 -0.75 12.10 23.62
C PRO A 352 -0.94 13.57 24.02
N GLY A 353 -1.92 13.84 24.88
CA GLY A 353 -2.20 15.17 25.43
C GLY A 353 -3.67 15.56 25.34
N LEU A 354 -3.97 16.84 25.62
CA LEU A 354 -5.33 17.38 25.46
C LEU A 354 -5.54 17.91 24.03
N THR A 355 -6.65 17.53 23.43
CA THR A 355 -7.09 18.06 22.13
C THR A 355 -7.51 19.53 22.24
N ALA A 356 -7.61 20.22 21.10
CA ALA A 356 -8.10 21.60 21.07
C ALA A 356 -9.54 21.72 21.61
N LEU A 357 -10.40 20.73 21.32
CA LEU A 357 -11.78 20.69 21.79
C LEU A 357 -11.86 20.52 23.31
N GLU A 358 -11.10 19.59 23.87
CA GLU A 358 -11.05 19.34 25.32
C GLU A 358 -10.53 20.56 26.08
N ARG A 359 -9.49 21.23 25.56
CA ARG A 359 -9.02 22.50 26.11
C ARG A 359 -10.11 23.57 26.10
N GLY A 360 -10.83 23.71 24.98
CA GLY A 360 -11.95 24.64 24.87
C GLY A 360 -13.05 24.34 25.90
N LEU A 361 -13.47 23.08 26.01
CA LEU A 361 -14.47 22.64 26.99
C LEU A 361 -14.01 22.89 28.43
N MET A 362 -12.73 22.66 28.74
CA MET A 362 -12.18 22.93 30.06
C MET A 362 -12.28 24.42 30.40
N VAL A 363 -11.87 25.30 29.49
CA VAL A 363 -11.99 26.76 29.68
C VAL A 363 -13.45 27.18 29.86
N HIS A 364 -14.35 26.69 29.01
CA HIS A 364 -15.79 26.98 29.13
C HIS A 364 -16.37 26.52 30.47
N ASN A 365 -16.01 25.32 30.94
CA ASN A 365 -16.47 24.79 32.22
C ASN A 365 -15.92 25.57 33.41
N THR A 366 -14.64 25.96 33.37
CA THR A 366 -14.03 26.79 34.41
C THR A 366 -14.73 28.15 34.48
N LEU A 367 -14.90 28.83 33.35
CA LEU A 367 -15.61 30.11 33.30
C LEU A 367 -17.07 29.98 33.76
N PHE A 368 -17.76 28.92 33.36
CA PHE A 368 -19.14 28.67 33.79
C PHE A 368 -19.24 28.57 35.31
N ARG A 369 -18.38 27.78 35.94
CA ARG A 369 -18.34 27.62 37.41
C ARG A 369 -18.01 28.92 38.11
N PHE A 370 -17.02 29.65 37.60
CA PHE A 370 -16.61 30.94 38.12
C PHE A 370 -17.76 31.96 38.12
N TYR A 371 -18.43 32.14 36.97
CA TYR A 371 -19.56 33.08 36.88
C TYR A 371 -20.78 32.62 37.67
N GLN A 372 -20.98 31.31 37.83
CA GLN A 372 -22.03 30.77 38.69
C GLN A 372 -21.78 31.15 40.17
N GLN A 373 -20.56 30.97 40.67
CA GLN A 373 -20.19 31.36 42.03
C GLN A 373 -20.26 32.88 42.25
N LEU A 374 -19.83 33.69 41.28
CA LEU A 374 -19.99 35.14 41.34
C LEU A 374 -21.45 35.58 41.42
N ARG A 375 -22.34 34.87 40.71
CA ARG A 375 -23.79 35.11 40.80
C ARG A 375 -24.32 34.79 42.19
N GLU A 376 -23.88 33.69 42.79
CA GLU A 376 -24.26 33.30 44.15
C GLU A 376 -23.79 34.33 45.20
N GLN A 377 -22.65 34.99 44.96
CA GLN A 377 -22.10 36.03 45.85
C GLN A 377 -22.55 37.46 45.50
N ASN A 378 -23.46 37.65 44.53
CA ASN A 378 -23.91 38.96 44.03
C ASN A 378 -22.77 39.88 43.52
N ALA A 379 -21.66 39.30 43.07
CA ALA A 379 -20.44 40.01 42.67
C ALA A 379 -20.22 40.09 41.14
N LEU A 380 -21.25 39.83 40.34
CA LEU A 380 -21.16 39.76 38.86
C LEU A 380 -20.59 41.02 38.19
N MET A 381 -20.75 42.20 38.81
CA MET A 381 -20.32 43.46 38.23
C MET A 381 -18.81 43.71 38.33
N ARG A 382 -18.08 42.90 39.11
CA ARG A 382 -16.62 43.03 39.28
C ARG A 382 -15.90 41.67 39.32
N PRO A 383 -15.94 40.89 38.22
CA PRO A 383 -15.32 39.57 38.19
C PRO A 383 -13.80 39.60 38.47
N TRP A 384 -13.11 40.68 38.09
CA TRP A 384 -11.66 40.84 38.27
C TRP A 384 -11.22 41.03 39.73
N GLU A 385 -12.14 41.33 40.65
CA GLU A 385 -11.86 41.45 42.10
C GLU A 385 -11.90 40.09 42.81
N HIS A 386 -12.30 39.02 42.10
CA HIS A 386 -12.60 37.71 42.67
C HIS A 386 -11.84 36.55 42.01
N LEU A 387 -10.61 36.80 41.55
CA LEU A 387 -9.77 35.79 40.88
C LEU A 387 -9.49 34.56 41.76
N GLU A 388 -9.69 34.65 43.07
CA GLU A 388 -9.61 33.53 44.01
C GLU A 388 -10.66 32.43 43.80
N LEU A 389 -11.70 32.69 42.99
CA LEU A 389 -12.75 31.72 42.66
C LEU A 389 -12.47 30.95 41.35
N LEU A 390 -11.39 31.29 40.62
CA LEU A 390 -10.86 30.55 39.47
C LEU A 390 -9.93 29.43 39.93
#